data_AF-A0A4P7ZR09-F1
#
_entry.id   AF-A0A4P7ZR09-F1
#
_cell.length_a   1.000
_cell.length_b   1.000
_cell.length_c   1.000
_cell.angle_alpha   90.00
_cell.angle_beta   90.00
_cell.angle_gamma   90.00
#
_symmetry.space_group_name_H-M   'P 1'
#
loop_
_entity.id
_entity.type
_entity.pdbx_description
1 polymer ?
#
loop_
_entity_poly.entity_id
_entity_poly.type
_entity_poly.pdbx_seq_one_letter_code
_entity_poly.pdbx_strand_id
1 'polypeptide(L)' 'MARPLWLVRPRNDGGCDYVNFVPGPTPGSAAVEMREGSHLPPQMPLLKRRCWLQRDEAELQRRLLQLEGGYRHSEPLF' A
#
# COMPACT_ATOMS: atom_id res chain seq x y z
N MET A 1 3.44 -8.96 -10.47
CA MET A 1 3.92 -8.43 -9.17
C MET A 1 4.70 -9.53 -8.46
N ALA A 2 6.03 -9.55 -8.56
CA ALA A 2 6.87 -10.59 -7.92
C ALA A 2 7.36 -10.18 -6.52
N ARG A 3 7.11 -8.94 -6.10
CA ARG A 3 7.51 -8.38 -4.80
C ARG A 3 6.40 -7.48 -4.25
N PRO A 4 6.26 -7.39 -2.91
CA PRO A 4 5.33 -6.45 -2.30
C PRO A 4 5.70 -5.01 -2.69
N LEU A 5 4.70 -4.24 -3.09
CA LEU A 5 4.87 -2.86 -3.55
C LEU A 5 4.34 -1.91 -2.48
N TRP A 6 5.16 -0.91 -2.14
CA TRP A 6 4.84 0.06 -1.10
C TRP A 6 4.68 1.45 -1.69
N LEU A 7 3.64 2.12 -1.19
CA LEU A 7 3.31 3.49 -1.48
C LEU A 7 3.17 4.25 -0.15
N VAL A 8 3.70 5.47 -0.09
CA VAL A 8 3.58 6.35 1.08
C VAL A 8 3.18 7.75 0.67
N ARG A 9 2.47 8.43 1.55
CA ARG A 9 2.11 9.83 1.44
C ARG A 9 2.44 10.54 2.75
N PRO A 10 3.41 11.48 2.75
CA PRO A 10 3.71 12.29 3.92
C PRO A 10 2.48 13.11 4.35
N ARG A 11 2.36 13.33 5.66
CA ARG A 11 1.34 14.17 6.28
C ARG A 11 1.99 15.36 6.98
N ASN A 12 1.21 16.42 7.21
CA ASN A 12 1.70 17.66 7.83
C ASN A 12 2.05 17.50 9.32
N ASP A 13 1.60 16.44 9.97
CA ASP A 13 1.88 16.13 11.38
C ASP A 13 3.18 15.35 11.59
N GLY A 14 4.00 15.19 10.53
CA GLY A 14 5.24 14.41 10.57
C GLY A 14 5.03 12.89 10.42
N GLY A 15 3.79 12.45 10.30
CA GLY A 15 3.45 11.06 9.97
C GLY A 15 3.37 10.82 8.46
N CYS A 16 2.94 9.62 8.10
CA CYS A 16 2.60 9.25 6.73
C CYS A 16 1.40 8.30 6.71
N ASP A 17 0.64 8.34 5.62
CA ASP A 17 -0.23 7.23 5.24
C ASP A 17 0.55 6.30 4.32
N TYR A 18 0.30 4.99 4.41
CA TYR A 18 0.95 4.01 3.55
C TYR A 18 -0.06 3.03 2.98
N VAL A 19 0.25 2.51 1.80
CA VAL A 19 -0.46 1.40 1.16
C VAL A 19 0.57 0.38 0.73
N ASN A 20 0.34 -0.89 1.07
CA ASN A 20 1.11 -1.99 0.53
C ASN A 20 0.23 -2.91 -0.34
N PHE A 21 0.82 -3.42 -1.40
CA PHE A 21 0.20 -4.38 -2.31
C PHE A 21 0.99 -5.67 -2.24
N VAL A 22 0.43 -6.69 -1.62
CA VAL A 22 1.06 -7.98 -1.39
C VAL A 22 0.46 -9.00 -2.35
N PRO A 23 1.25 -9.64 -3.22
CA PRO A 23 0.75 -10.74 -4.04
C PRO A 23 0.15 -11.85 -3.17
N GLY A 24 -0.95 -12.45 -3.62
CA GLY A 24 -1.60 -13.54 -2.89
C GLY A 24 -0.66 -14.73 -2.64
N PRO A 25 -0.94 -15.54 -1.60
CA PRO A 25 -0.05 -16.60 -1.13
C PRO A 25 0.12 -17.75 -2.13
N THR A 26 -0.84 -17.92 -3.04
CA THR A 26 -0.81 -19.00 -4.04
C THR A 26 -0.10 -18.55 -5.31
N PRO A 27 0.96 -19.25 -5.75
CA PRO A 27 1.59 -19.00 -7.05
C PRO A 27 0.55 -19.05 -8.18
N GLY A 28 0.53 -18.02 -9.03
CA GLY A 28 -0.46 -17.90 -10.10
C GLY A 28 -1.80 -17.28 -9.67
N SER A 29 -2.01 -16.97 -8.38
CA SER A 29 -3.17 -16.20 -7.96
C SER A 29 -3.14 -14.80 -8.56
N ALA A 30 -4.27 -14.40 -9.14
CA ALA A 30 -4.50 -13.04 -9.59
C ALA A 30 -4.84 -12.11 -8.41
N ALA A 31 -5.10 -12.65 -7.22
CA ALA A 31 -5.45 -11.86 -6.05
C ALA A 31 -4.23 -11.11 -5.48
N VAL A 32 -4.44 -9.84 -5.16
CA VAL A 32 -3.49 -8.95 -4.49
C VAL A 32 -4.16 -8.45 -3.22
N GLU A 33 -3.50 -8.62 -2.09
CA GLU A 33 -3.93 -8.02 -0.84
C GLU A 33 -3.43 -6.58 -0.79
N MET A 34 -4.36 -5.63 -0.75
CA MET A 34 -4.05 -4.23 -0.50
C MET A 34 -4.25 -3.94 0.99
N ARG A 35 -3.22 -3.42 1.66
CA ARG A 35 -3.29 -3.02 3.07
C ARG A 35 -2.95 -1.55 3.21
N GLU A 36 -3.86 -0.80 3.79
CA GLU A 36 -3.75 0.64 3.99
C GLU A 36 -3.56 0.94 5.48
N GLY A 37 -2.69 1.87 5.80
CA GLY A 37 -2.38 2.24 7.17
C GLY A 37 -1.81 3.63 7.32
N SER A 38 -1.41 3.95 8.54
CA SER A 38 -0.67 5.18 8.83
C SER A 38 0.41 4.93 9.85
N HIS A 39 1.48 5.69 9.77
CA HIS A 39 2.60 5.64 10.70
C HIS A 39 2.95 7.05 11.14
N LEU A 40 2.91 7.29 12.45
CA LEU A 40 3.39 8.50 13.09
C LEU A 40 4.51 8.10 14.06
N PRO A 41 5.79 8.29 13.69
CA PRO A 41 6.90 7.99 14.58
C PRO A 41 6.75 8.70 15.94
N PRO A 42 7.13 8.06 17.07
CA PRO A 42 7.82 6.77 17.18
C PRO A 42 6.87 5.56 17.30
N GLN A 43 5.58 5.71 17.00
CA GLN A 43 4.58 4.67 17.25
C GLN A 43 4.67 3.54 16.21
N MET A 44 4.16 2.34 16.55
CA MET A 44 4.06 1.27 15.56
C MET A 44 3.11 1.67 14.41
N PRO A 45 3.42 1.30 13.15
CA PRO A 45 2.52 1.47 12.02
C PRO A 45 1.15 0.85 12.29
N LEU A 46 0.10 1.64 12.13
CA LEU A 46 -1.28 1.22 12.35
C LEU A 46 -1.92 0.81 11.04
N LEU A 47 -2.48 -0.40 11.03
CA LEU A 47 -3.24 -0.90 9.89
C LEU A 47 -4.70 -0.42 10.00
N LYS A 48 -5.16 0.30 8.97
CA LYS A 48 -6.53 0.85 8.90
C LYS A 48 -7.49 -0.07 8.15
N ARG A 49 -7.07 -0.56 6.98
CA ARG A 49 -7.93 -1.35 6.08
C ARG A 49 -7.14 -2.43 5.37
N ARG A 50 -7.81 -3.56 5.11
CA ARG A 50 -7.33 -4.65 4.26
C ARG A 50 -8.42 -5.01 3.28
N CYS A 51 -8.07 -5.18 2.01
CA CYS A 51 -8.98 -5.75 1.02
C CYS A 51 -8.21 -6.61 0.02
N TRP A 52 -8.94 -7.54 -0.60
CA TRP A 52 -8.45 -8.35 -1.70
C TRP A 52 -8.93 -7.75 -3.00
N LEU A 53 -8.02 -7.55 -3.94
CA LEU A 53 -8.27 -7.01 -5.27
C LEU A 53 -7.79 -8.01 -6.31
N GLN A 54 -8.42 -8.02 -7.48
CA GLN A 54 -7.79 -8.64 -8.64
C GLN A 54 -6.58 -7.84 -9.08
N ARG A 55 -5.67 -8.46 -9.83
CA ARG A 55 -4.43 -7.84 -10.28
C ARG A 55 -4.66 -6.53 -11.02
N ASP A 56 -5.62 -6.51 -11.95
CA ASP A 56 -5.92 -5.33 -12.75
C ASP A 56 -6.53 -4.20 -11.90
N GLU A 57 -7.40 -4.56 -10.95
CA GLU A 57 -7.97 -3.61 -9.99
C GLU A 57 -6.90 -3.02 -9.06
N ALA A 58 -5.96 -3.84 -8.60
CA ALA A 58 -4.84 -3.41 -7.78
C ALA A 58 -3.92 -2.45 -8.56
N GLU A 59 -3.67 -2.72 -9.84
CA GLU A 59 -2.88 -1.82 -10.69
C GLU A 59 -3.59 -0.49 -10.93
N LEU A 60 -4.90 -0.51 -11.18
CA LEU A 60 -5.71 0.69 -11.30
C LEU A 60 -5.68 1.51 -10.00
N GLN A 61 -5.94 0.87 -8.86
CA GLN A 61 -5.90 1.54 -7.55
C GLN A 61 -4.52 2.12 -7.24
N ARG A 62 -3.45 1.39 -7.54
CA ARG A 62 -2.09 1.90 -7.42
C ARG A 62 -1.91 3.20 -8.22
N ARG A 63 -2.35 3.22 -9.49
CA ARG A 63 -2.23 4.41 -10.34
C ARG A 63 -3.04 5.59 -9.80
N LEU A 64 -4.28 5.35 -9.35
CA LEU A 64 -5.13 6.39 -8.75
C LEU A 64 -4.49 6.99 -7.49
N LEU A 65 -3.97 6.15 -6.59
CA LEU A 65 -3.26 6.60 -5.40
C LEU A 65 -2.04 7.47 -5.75
N GLN A 66 -1.31 7.15 -6.82
CA GLN A 66 -0.15 7.91 -7.24
C GLN A 66 -0.51 9.23 -7.93
N LEU A 67 -1.50 9.20 -8.84
CA LEU A 67 -1.87 10.35 -9.66
C LEU A 67 -2.72 11.36 -8.89
N GLU A 68 -3.67 10.88 -8.09
CA GLU A 68 -4.66 11.72 -7.40
C GLU A 68 -4.40 11.78 -5.89
N GLY A 69 -3.95 10.67 -5.31
CA GLY A 69 -3.75 10.55 -3.87
C GLY A 69 -2.45 11.17 -3.34
N GLY A 70 -1.49 11.50 -4.21
CA GLY A 70 -0.18 12.03 -3.83
C GLY A 70 0.79 10.98 -3.25
N TYR A 71 0.47 9.69 -3.40
CA TYR A 71 1.32 8.61 -2.93
C TYR A 71 2.54 8.41 -3.84
N ARG A 72 3.69 8.09 -3.23
CA ARG A 72 4.96 7.83 -3.93
C ARG A 72 5.50 6.47 -3.56
N HIS A 73 6.31 5.90 -4.45
CA HIS A 73 7.05 4.66 -4.15
C HIS A 73 7.97 4.88 -2.94
N SER A 74 8.04 3.85 -2.10
CA SER A 74 8.89 3.83 -0.92
C SER A 74 9.43 2.42 -0.72
N GLU A 75 10.53 2.34 0.01
CA GLU A 75 10.92 1.12 0.69
C GLU A 75 9.86 0.73 1.74
N PRO A 76 9.79 -0.55 2.15
CA PRO A 76 8.96 -0.98 3.27
C PRO A 76 9.23 -0.12 4.51
N LEU A 77 8.15 0.28 5.19
CA LEU A 77 8.26 1.05 6.43
C LEU A 77 8.65 0.18 7.64
N PHE A 78 8.64 -1.14 7.48
CA PHE A 78 8.97 -2.16 8.47
C PHE A 78 9.35 -3.49 7.79
#